data_AF-A0A0K2GYV8-F1
#
_entry.id   AF-A0A0K2GYV8-F1
#
_cell.length_a   1.000
_cell.length_b   1.000
_cell.length_c   1.000
_cell.angle_alpha   90.00
_cell.angle_beta   90.00
_cell.angle_gamma   90.00
#
_symmetry.space_group_name_H-M   'P 1'
#
loop_
_entity.id
_entity.type
_entity.pdbx_description
1 polymer ?
#
loop_
_entity_poly.entity_id
_entity_poly.type
_entity_poly.pdbx_seq_one_letter_code
_entity_poly.pdbx_strand_id
1 'polypeptide(L)'
;MPADLKTPPQHVLDAFGAKGEPTRAGRAWDNGWVYGSIVLSPVHNPAQALWSAKLRDAADIDGVRVASSVRTSDGRQILAGWQARHFVGGELVPRADETIVAAARIEESLAGISRPQFLVDRKPDLFVTCDRASWAADPIELLEQVLDPNSIPRSDCAEALTTAGDLLAHRDELVVPAEYVQICHADVVGTLLYDGSTAPILTDIVPAWHVRGWTAALTAVDSLSMMGADEELLRRFDHLPDFGPLLVRAACYRLFVHAVHPESQPGAYRGLARAASLVRAFVGG
;
A
#
# COMPACT_ATOMS: atom_id res chain seq x y z
N MET A 1 -14.75 7.04 -15.86
CA MET A 1 -15.39 8.00 -14.93
C MET A 1 -14.72 7.76 -13.58
N PRO A 2 -14.20 8.78 -12.88
CA PRO A 2 -13.84 8.56 -11.48
C PRO A 2 -15.10 8.06 -10.76
N ALA A 3 -14.98 7.05 -9.90
CA ALA A 3 -16.11 6.58 -9.09
C ALA A 3 -16.80 7.80 -8.48
N ASP A 4 -18.14 7.87 -8.56
CA ASP A 4 -18.91 8.95 -7.96
C ASP A 4 -18.48 9.09 -6.50
N LEU A 5 -17.75 10.17 -6.21
CA LEU A 5 -17.14 10.38 -4.91
C LEU A 5 -18.25 10.69 -3.91
N LYS A 6 -18.75 9.65 -3.25
CA LYS A 6 -19.81 9.75 -2.24
C LYS A 6 -19.38 10.71 -1.14
N THR A 7 -20.28 11.60 -0.75
CA THR A 7 -20.15 12.40 0.47
C THR A 7 -20.63 11.58 1.67
N PRO A 8 -20.08 11.79 2.89
CA PRO A 8 -20.62 11.16 4.09
C PRO A 8 -22.07 11.63 4.33
N PRO A 9 -23.00 10.71 4.63
CA PRO A 9 -24.36 11.08 5.02
C PRO A 9 -24.39 11.92 6.30
N GLN A 10 -25.43 12.76 6.47
CA GLN A 10 -25.53 13.66 7.64
C GLN A 10 -25.41 12.93 8.99
N HIS A 11 -26.08 11.78 9.15
CA HIS A 11 -26.01 11.01 10.39
C HIS A 11 -24.60 10.49 10.72
N VAL A 12 -23.73 10.31 9.71
CA VAL A 12 -22.33 9.96 9.90
C VAL A 12 -21.55 11.17 10.39
N LEU A 13 -21.76 12.34 9.76
CA LEU A 13 -21.14 13.60 10.17
C LEU A 13 -21.49 13.93 11.63
N ASP A 14 -22.77 13.82 12.00
CA ASP A 14 -23.25 14.10 13.35
C ASP A 14 -22.61 13.15 14.38
N ALA A 15 -22.53 11.85 14.07
CA ALA A 15 -22.00 10.85 14.98
C ALA A 15 -20.49 11.01 15.24
N PHE A 16 -19.72 11.40 14.23
CA PHE A 16 -18.28 11.70 14.36
C PHE A 16 -17.99 13.15 14.79
N GLY A 17 -19.03 13.98 14.98
CA GLY A 17 -18.87 15.37 15.40
C GLY A 17 -18.17 16.24 14.35
N ALA A 18 -18.33 15.92 13.06
CA ALA A 18 -17.76 16.66 11.94
C ALA A 18 -18.30 18.10 11.90
N LYS A 19 -17.41 19.07 11.67
CA LYS A 19 -17.74 20.51 11.64
C LYS A 19 -16.98 21.22 10.52
N GLY A 20 -17.57 22.31 10.02
CA GLY A 20 -16.95 23.16 9.00
C GLY A 20 -17.27 22.72 7.58
N GLU A 21 -16.81 23.52 6.62
CA GLU A 21 -17.01 23.28 5.19
C GLU A 21 -16.14 22.12 4.70
N PRO A 22 -16.70 21.17 3.92
CA PRO A 22 -15.97 20.01 3.44
C PRO A 22 -14.93 20.40 2.39
N THR A 23 -13.71 19.89 2.54
CA THR A 23 -12.66 19.96 1.50
C THR A 23 -12.13 18.57 1.16
N ARG A 24 -11.50 18.42 -0.01
CA ARG A 24 -10.96 17.13 -0.44
C ARG A 24 -9.64 16.84 0.29
N ALA A 25 -9.53 15.65 0.87
CA ALA A 25 -8.32 15.23 1.57
C ALA A 25 -7.24 14.64 0.65
N GLY A 26 -7.63 14.12 -0.52
CA GLY A 26 -6.72 13.50 -1.49
C GLY A 26 -6.42 12.03 -1.22
N ARG A 27 -5.55 11.44 -2.04
CA ARG A 27 -5.35 9.98 -2.10
C ARG A 27 -4.80 9.36 -0.82
N ALA A 28 -3.90 10.04 -0.11
CA ALA A 28 -3.33 9.55 1.15
C ALA A 28 -4.35 9.42 2.28
N TRP A 29 -5.52 10.02 2.09
CA TRP A 29 -6.66 9.94 3.01
C TRP A 29 -7.85 9.24 2.35
N ASP A 30 -7.57 8.24 1.50
CA ASP A 30 -8.57 7.41 0.82
C ASP A 30 -9.58 8.22 -0.01
N ASN A 31 -9.14 9.36 -0.56
CA ASN A 31 -9.98 10.32 -1.29
C ASN A 31 -11.17 10.85 -0.48
N GLY A 32 -11.03 10.87 0.85
CA GLY A 32 -12.03 11.34 1.80
C GLY A 32 -12.26 12.85 1.80
N TRP A 33 -12.98 13.27 2.82
CA TRP A 33 -13.44 14.64 3.02
C TRP A 33 -12.97 15.15 4.38
N VAL A 34 -12.27 16.28 4.38
CA VAL A 34 -11.84 16.97 5.60
C VAL A 34 -12.96 17.88 6.07
N TYR A 35 -13.32 17.75 7.36
CA TYR A 35 -14.24 18.60 8.09
C TYR A 35 -13.51 19.18 9.29
N GLY A 36 -12.90 20.36 9.10
CA GLY A 36 -12.09 21.00 10.13
C GLY A 36 -10.84 20.17 10.48
N SER A 37 -10.86 19.51 11.63
CA SER A 37 -9.72 18.74 12.16
C SER A 37 -9.84 17.23 11.97
N ILE A 38 -10.89 16.75 11.29
CA ILE A 38 -11.07 15.32 11.01
C ILE A 38 -11.24 15.08 9.53
N VAL A 39 -10.88 13.88 9.10
CA VAL A 39 -11.12 13.40 7.74
C VAL A 39 -11.98 12.15 7.79
N LEU A 40 -13.06 12.16 7.01
CA LEU A 40 -13.95 11.03 6.82
C LEU A 40 -13.70 10.38 5.47
N SER A 41 -13.53 9.07 5.46
CA SER A 41 -13.30 8.29 4.25
C SER A 41 -14.19 7.05 4.20
N PRO A 42 -14.56 6.58 2.99
CA PRO A 42 -15.24 5.29 2.85
C PRO A 42 -14.34 4.16 3.34
N VAL A 43 -14.97 3.09 3.84
CA VAL A 43 -14.30 1.86 4.26
C VAL A 43 -14.58 0.77 3.24
N HIS A 44 -13.52 0.29 2.58
CA HIS A 44 -13.61 -0.81 1.63
C HIS A 44 -13.56 -2.19 2.32
N ASN A 45 -12.68 -2.34 3.30
CA ASN A 45 -12.52 -3.56 4.09
C ASN A 45 -12.66 -3.23 5.59
N PRO A 46 -13.82 -3.51 6.22
CA PRO A 46 -14.04 -3.21 7.64
C PRO A 46 -13.07 -3.92 8.59
N ALA A 47 -12.67 -5.16 8.28
CA ALA A 47 -11.75 -5.92 9.14
C ALA A 47 -10.36 -5.29 9.16
N GLN A 48 -9.86 -4.89 7.98
CA GLN A 48 -8.58 -4.18 7.86
C GLN A 48 -8.64 -2.79 8.50
N ALA A 49 -9.70 -2.02 8.26
CA ALA A 49 -9.84 -0.67 8.82
C ALA A 49 -9.83 -0.67 10.36
N LEU A 50 -10.55 -1.62 10.99
CA LEU A 50 -10.53 -1.79 12.45
C LEU A 50 -9.17 -2.25 12.96
N TRP A 51 -8.51 -3.17 12.25
CA TRP A 51 -7.18 -3.64 12.59
C TRP A 51 -6.15 -2.51 12.52
N SER A 52 -6.15 -1.72 11.44
CA SER A 52 -5.27 -0.57 11.25
C SER A 52 -5.52 0.49 12.32
N ALA A 53 -6.79 0.84 12.60
CA ALA A 53 -7.15 1.79 13.65
C ALA A 53 -6.60 1.39 15.02
N LYS A 54 -6.70 0.11 15.38
CA LYS A 54 -6.13 -0.41 16.64
C LYS A 54 -4.62 -0.23 16.70
N LEU A 55 -3.90 -0.52 15.62
CA LEU A 55 -2.45 -0.39 15.60
C LEU A 55 -2.01 1.06 15.60
N ARG A 56 -2.63 1.91 14.79
CA ARG A 56 -2.34 3.34 14.75
C ARG A 56 -2.52 4.03 16.10
N ASP A 57 -3.57 3.67 16.84
CA ASP A 57 -3.84 4.22 18.17
C ASP A 57 -2.78 3.78 19.23
N ALA A 58 -2.01 2.72 18.96
CA ALA A 58 -0.97 2.19 19.85
C ALA A 58 0.46 2.36 19.30
N ALA A 59 0.60 2.90 18.09
CA ALA A 59 1.87 2.94 17.38
C ALA A 59 2.81 3.97 17.99
N ASP A 60 4.04 3.54 18.25
CA ASP A 60 5.19 4.39 18.59
C ASP A 60 6.30 4.05 17.60
N ILE A 61 6.46 4.90 16.58
CA ILE A 61 7.37 4.66 15.46
C ILE A 61 8.42 5.77 15.45
N ASP A 62 9.70 5.38 15.60
CA ASP A 62 10.79 6.35 15.65
C ASP A 62 10.84 7.22 14.38
N GLY A 63 10.71 8.54 14.57
CA GLY A 63 10.75 9.51 13.48
C GLY A 63 9.54 9.48 12.52
N VAL A 64 8.45 8.77 12.85
CA VAL A 64 7.21 8.77 12.06
C VAL A 64 6.03 9.07 12.97
N ARG A 65 5.27 10.12 12.65
CA ARG A 65 3.99 10.39 13.33
C ARG A 65 2.92 9.50 12.74
N VAL A 66 1.90 9.15 13.52
CA VAL A 66 0.78 8.32 13.06
C VAL A 66 -0.54 9.04 13.27
N ALA A 67 -1.42 9.02 12.26
CA ALA A 67 -2.74 9.61 12.35
C ALA A 67 -3.62 8.82 13.32
N SER A 68 -4.10 9.47 14.38
CA SER A 68 -4.97 8.85 15.39
C SER A 68 -6.41 8.71 14.89
N SER A 69 -7.09 7.65 15.32
CA SER A 69 -8.48 7.38 14.95
C SER A 69 -9.46 8.30 15.69
N VAL A 70 -10.61 8.60 15.07
CA VAL A 70 -11.72 9.33 15.69
C VAL A 70 -12.90 8.38 15.82
N ARG A 71 -13.46 8.29 17.02
CA ARG A 71 -14.63 7.44 17.29
C ARG A 71 -15.91 8.27 17.25
N THR A 72 -17.02 7.61 16.94
CA THR A 72 -18.34 8.19 17.13
C THR A 72 -18.60 8.48 18.61
N SER A 73 -19.59 9.31 18.91
CA SER A 73 -20.01 9.64 20.29
C SER A 73 -20.38 8.40 21.13
N ASP A 74 -20.81 7.31 20.50
CA ASP A 74 -21.08 6.01 21.14
C ASP A 74 -19.94 4.99 21.03
N GLY A 75 -18.75 5.44 20.60
CA GLY A 75 -17.49 4.68 20.68
C GLY A 75 -17.15 3.79 19.48
N ARG A 76 -17.90 3.85 18.37
CA ARG A 76 -17.63 3.06 17.16
C ARG A 76 -16.49 3.68 16.35
N GLN A 77 -15.67 2.83 15.74
CA GLN A 77 -14.64 3.24 14.77
C GLN A 77 -15.20 3.36 13.34
N ILE A 78 -16.25 2.59 13.03
CA ILE A 78 -16.91 2.58 11.71
C ILE A 78 -18.41 2.78 11.90
N LEU A 79 -19.00 3.67 11.10
CA LEU A 79 -20.44 3.88 11.04
C LEU A 79 -20.89 4.01 9.59
N ALA A 80 -21.89 3.20 9.20
CA ALA A 80 -22.48 3.23 7.85
C ALA A 80 -21.46 3.17 6.71
N GLY A 81 -20.37 2.41 6.89
CA GLY A 81 -19.30 2.26 5.89
C GLY A 81 -18.29 3.42 5.86
N TRP A 82 -18.27 4.28 6.88
CA TRP A 82 -17.33 5.40 7.01
C TRP A 82 -16.49 5.27 8.28
N GLN A 83 -15.25 5.71 8.18
CA GLN A 83 -14.33 5.88 9.32
C GLN A 83 -13.88 7.34 9.40
N ALA A 84 -13.43 7.77 10.58
CA ALA A 84 -12.86 9.08 10.80
C ALA A 84 -11.47 9.00 11.43
N ARG A 85 -10.58 9.90 11.02
CA ARG A 85 -9.22 10.07 11.57
C ARG A 85 -8.97 11.54 11.84
N HIS A 86 -8.06 11.85 12.76
CA HIS A 86 -7.58 13.22 12.93
C HIS A 86 -6.79 13.63 11.69
N PHE A 87 -7.22 14.71 11.04
CA PHE A 87 -6.59 15.21 9.84
C PHE A 87 -5.31 15.97 10.19
N VAL A 88 -4.24 15.66 9.46
CA VAL A 88 -2.96 16.35 9.52
C VAL A 88 -2.59 16.72 8.09
N GLY A 89 -2.25 17.99 7.88
CA GLY A 89 -1.80 18.47 6.58
C GLY A 89 -0.47 17.84 6.16
N GLY A 90 -0.24 17.82 4.85
CA GLY A 90 0.99 17.30 4.25
C GLY A 90 0.74 16.85 2.81
N GLU A 91 1.83 16.54 2.13
CA GLU A 91 1.79 16.15 0.71
C GLU A 91 2.60 14.89 0.47
N LEU A 92 2.22 14.17 -0.59
CA LEU A 92 3.02 13.07 -1.12
C LEU A 92 4.13 13.66 -1.97
N VAL A 93 5.36 13.60 -1.46
CA VAL A 93 6.55 14.23 -2.05
C VAL A 93 7.57 13.19 -2.51
N PRO A 94 8.37 13.47 -3.55
CA PRO A 94 9.34 12.51 -4.09
C PRO A 94 10.62 12.41 -3.24
N ARG A 95 10.50 11.93 -1.99
CA ARG A 95 11.61 11.75 -1.04
C ARG A 95 11.94 10.27 -0.85
N ALA A 96 12.34 9.61 -1.94
CA ALA A 96 12.51 8.15 -1.99
C ALA A 96 13.39 7.60 -0.85
N ASP A 97 14.59 8.15 -0.68
CA ASP A 97 15.55 7.69 0.34
C ASP A 97 14.97 7.81 1.77
N GLU A 98 14.40 8.97 2.11
CA GLU A 98 13.74 9.22 3.40
C GLU A 98 12.55 8.27 3.61
N THR A 99 11.79 7.99 2.56
CA THR A 99 10.61 7.12 2.60
C THR A 99 11.00 5.66 2.81
N ILE A 100 12.08 5.17 2.19
CA ILE A 100 12.59 3.80 2.39
C ILE A 100 13.12 3.63 3.82
N VAL A 101 13.79 4.64 4.37
CA VAL A 101 14.22 4.62 5.78
C VAL A 101 13.00 4.59 6.72
N ALA A 102 11.99 5.42 6.47
CA ALA A 102 10.74 5.38 7.23
C ALA A 102 10.02 4.03 7.10
N ALA A 103 10.01 3.43 5.91
CA ALA A 103 9.43 2.13 5.61
C ALA A 103 10.06 1.02 6.49
N ALA A 104 11.39 1.03 6.64
CA ALA A 104 12.09 0.08 7.51
C ALA A 104 11.71 0.25 9.00
N ARG A 105 11.56 1.49 9.49
CA ARG A 105 11.15 1.78 10.87
C ARG A 105 9.69 1.41 11.14
N ILE A 106 8.81 1.66 10.17
CA ILE A 106 7.41 1.24 10.22
C ILE A 106 7.36 -0.28 10.33
N GLU A 107 8.04 -1.00 9.45
CA GLU A 107 8.05 -2.47 9.49
C GLU A 107 8.63 -3.03 10.80
N GLU A 108 9.70 -2.43 11.33
CA GLU A 108 10.27 -2.81 12.62
C GLU A 108 9.27 -2.63 13.78
N SER A 109 8.48 -1.55 13.77
CA SER A 109 7.44 -1.32 14.78
C SER A 109 6.29 -2.35 14.71
N LEU A 110 6.14 -3.05 13.59
CA LEU A 110 5.11 -4.07 13.38
C LEU A 110 5.56 -5.48 13.76
N ALA A 111 6.81 -5.63 14.21
CA ALA A 111 7.35 -6.90 14.65
C ALA A 111 6.55 -7.52 15.81
N GLY A 112 6.35 -8.84 15.76
CA GLY A 112 5.62 -9.59 16.79
C GLY A 112 4.09 -9.48 16.72
N ILE A 113 3.54 -8.69 15.79
CA ILE A 113 2.09 -8.66 15.56
C ILE A 113 1.66 -9.93 14.83
N SER A 114 0.66 -10.65 15.38
CA SER A 114 0.10 -11.85 14.74
C SER A 114 -0.52 -11.54 13.37
N ARG A 115 -0.36 -12.48 12.42
CA ARG A 115 -1.00 -12.41 11.10
C ARG A 115 -2.53 -12.23 11.21
N PRO A 116 -3.11 -11.16 10.64
CA PRO A 116 -4.56 -10.97 10.62
C PRO A 116 -5.27 -12.06 9.81
N GLN A 117 -6.42 -12.51 10.31
CA GLN A 117 -7.19 -13.59 9.68
C GLN A 117 -7.63 -13.24 8.24
N PHE A 118 -7.98 -11.98 7.97
CA PHE A 118 -8.41 -11.57 6.63
C PHE A 118 -7.33 -11.70 5.56
N LEU A 119 -6.04 -11.74 5.94
CA LEU A 119 -4.94 -12.01 5.01
C LEU A 119 -4.84 -13.47 4.58
N VAL A 120 -5.56 -14.40 5.23
CA VAL A 120 -5.61 -15.84 4.90
C VAL A 120 -7.01 -16.31 4.50
N ASP A 121 -7.94 -15.39 4.27
CA ASP A 121 -9.28 -15.72 3.82
C ASP A 121 -9.24 -16.49 2.49
N ARG A 122 -10.24 -17.36 2.30
CA ARG A 122 -10.41 -18.18 1.08
C ARG A 122 -10.76 -17.34 -0.15
N LYS A 123 -11.42 -16.20 0.05
CA LYS A 123 -11.76 -15.22 -0.98
C LYS A 123 -11.27 -13.85 -0.51
N PRO A 124 -9.95 -13.64 -0.51
CA PRO A 124 -9.38 -12.38 -0.07
C PRO A 124 -9.70 -11.27 -1.08
N ASP A 125 -9.43 -10.01 -0.74
CA ASP A 125 -9.53 -8.92 -1.71
C ASP A 125 -8.46 -9.02 -2.82
N LEU A 126 -8.59 -8.17 -3.84
CA LEU A 126 -7.70 -8.20 -5.00
C LEU A 126 -6.24 -7.90 -4.64
N PHE A 127 -5.99 -7.03 -3.66
CA PHE A 127 -4.63 -6.65 -3.26
C PHE A 127 -3.95 -7.81 -2.57
N VAL A 128 -4.64 -8.46 -1.63
CA VAL A 128 -4.16 -9.68 -0.97
C VAL A 128 -3.99 -10.83 -1.99
N THR A 129 -4.84 -10.90 -3.01
CA THR A 129 -4.69 -11.91 -4.08
C THR A 129 -3.43 -11.67 -4.92
N CYS A 130 -3.21 -10.43 -5.38
CA CYS A 130 -2.02 -10.05 -6.14
C CYS A 130 -0.74 -10.21 -5.32
N ASP A 131 -0.81 -9.86 -4.03
CA ASP A 131 0.26 -10.06 -3.07
C ASP A 131 0.63 -11.56 -3.01
N ARG A 132 -0.32 -12.44 -2.70
CA ARG A 132 -0.08 -13.89 -2.71
C ARG A 132 0.47 -14.40 -4.05
N ALA A 133 -0.05 -13.90 -5.17
CA ALA A 133 0.40 -14.29 -6.50
C ALA A 133 1.88 -13.92 -6.74
N SER A 134 2.34 -12.76 -6.25
CA SER A 134 3.75 -12.34 -6.37
C SER A 134 4.74 -13.22 -5.62
N TRP A 135 4.25 -14.03 -4.67
CA TRP A 135 5.04 -14.98 -3.90
C TRP A 135 4.82 -16.44 -4.30
N ALA A 136 3.79 -16.73 -5.09
CA ALA A 136 3.42 -18.09 -5.46
C ALA A 136 4.42 -18.69 -6.45
N ALA A 137 4.58 -20.02 -6.38
CA ALA A 137 5.37 -20.75 -7.36
C ALA A 137 4.79 -20.57 -8.77
N ASP A 138 3.46 -20.64 -8.87
CA ASP A 138 2.65 -20.33 -10.04
C ASP A 138 1.57 -19.29 -9.66
N PRO A 139 1.59 -18.08 -10.25
CA PRO A 139 0.61 -17.04 -9.95
C PRO A 139 -0.74 -17.23 -10.65
N ILE A 140 -0.85 -18.10 -11.66
CA ILE A 140 -1.99 -18.13 -12.59
C ILE A 140 -3.31 -18.40 -11.86
N GLU A 141 -3.37 -19.48 -11.06
CA GLU A 141 -4.59 -19.86 -10.35
C GLU A 141 -5.09 -18.79 -9.37
N LEU A 142 -4.20 -17.95 -8.84
CA LEU A 142 -4.55 -16.83 -7.96
C LEU A 142 -5.09 -15.66 -8.77
N LEU A 143 -4.43 -15.30 -9.87
CA LEU A 143 -4.86 -14.19 -10.73
C LEU A 143 -6.20 -14.46 -11.41
N GLU A 144 -6.48 -15.71 -11.79
CA GLU A 144 -7.79 -16.12 -12.36
C GLU A 144 -8.96 -15.87 -11.40
N GLN A 145 -8.73 -15.77 -10.09
CA GLN A 145 -9.79 -15.48 -9.10
C GLN A 145 -10.26 -14.02 -9.14
N VAL A 146 -9.44 -13.12 -9.69
CA VAL A 146 -9.69 -11.67 -9.71
C VAL A 146 -9.75 -11.08 -11.11
N LEU A 147 -9.40 -11.86 -12.14
CA LEU A 147 -9.59 -11.54 -13.53
C LEU A 147 -11.01 -11.91 -14.00
N ASP A 148 -11.59 -11.11 -14.89
CA ASP A 148 -12.82 -11.48 -15.59
C ASP A 148 -12.46 -12.38 -16.79
N PRO A 149 -12.83 -13.68 -16.77
CA PRO A 149 -12.47 -14.64 -17.83
C PRO A 149 -13.14 -14.32 -19.17
N ASN A 150 -14.17 -13.47 -19.19
CA ASN A 150 -14.85 -13.07 -20.42
C ASN A 150 -14.37 -11.71 -20.96
N SER A 151 -13.48 -11.05 -20.23
CA SER A 151 -12.94 -9.76 -20.63
C SER A 151 -11.69 -9.92 -21.51
N ILE A 152 -11.58 -9.07 -22.53
CA ILE A 152 -10.32 -8.90 -23.26
C ILE A 152 -9.51 -7.86 -22.47
N PRO A 153 -8.33 -8.20 -21.93
CA PRO A 153 -7.53 -7.24 -21.19
C PRO A 153 -7.11 -6.08 -22.11
N ARG A 154 -7.07 -4.88 -21.55
CA ARG A 154 -6.46 -3.74 -22.25
C ARG A 154 -4.98 -4.03 -22.54
N SER A 155 -4.41 -3.37 -23.56
CA SER A 155 -3.00 -3.57 -23.94
C SER A 155 -2.04 -3.39 -22.77
N ASP A 156 -2.23 -2.34 -21.97
CA ASP A 156 -1.40 -2.04 -20.79
C ASP A 156 -1.49 -3.13 -19.70
N CYS A 157 -2.68 -3.72 -19.50
CA CYS A 157 -2.85 -4.83 -18.57
C CYS A 157 -2.15 -6.10 -19.06
N ALA A 158 -2.27 -6.42 -20.36
CA ALA A 158 -1.61 -7.58 -20.96
C ALA A 158 -0.08 -7.44 -20.96
N GLU A 159 0.43 -6.24 -21.24
CA GLU A 159 1.85 -5.89 -21.16
C GLU A 159 2.38 -5.99 -19.73
N ALA A 160 1.59 -5.58 -18.72
CA ALA A 160 1.95 -5.75 -17.32
C ALA A 160 2.07 -7.22 -16.90
N LEU A 161 1.14 -8.08 -17.33
CA LEU A 161 1.22 -9.53 -17.09
C LEU A 161 2.45 -10.16 -17.78
N THR A 162 2.75 -9.75 -19.02
CA THR A 162 3.94 -10.21 -19.75
C THR A 162 5.22 -9.79 -19.02
N THR A 163 5.32 -8.52 -18.62
CA THR A 163 6.46 -7.99 -17.87
C THR A 163 6.63 -8.69 -16.53
N ALA A 164 5.55 -9.00 -15.83
CA ALA A 164 5.61 -9.74 -14.58
C ALA A 164 6.12 -11.17 -14.79
N GLY A 165 5.69 -11.85 -15.86
CA GLY A 165 6.19 -13.18 -16.25
C GLY A 165 7.70 -13.16 -16.54
N ASP A 166 8.17 -12.18 -17.29
CA ASP A 166 9.60 -12.00 -17.58
C ASP A 166 10.41 -11.75 -16.31
N LEU A 167 9.87 -10.98 -15.36
CA LEU A 167 10.55 -10.67 -14.10
C LEU A 167 10.59 -11.87 -13.15
N LEU A 168 9.52 -12.68 -13.12
CA LEU A 168 9.47 -13.92 -12.33
C LEU A 168 10.55 -14.93 -12.74
N ALA A 169 11.06 -14.87 -13.98
CA ALA A 169 12.19 -15.69 -14.41
C ALA A 169 13.52 -15.33 -13.69
N HIS A 170 13.60 -14.15 -13.06
CA HIS A 170 14.72 -13.70 -12.23
C HIS A 170 14.42 -13.85 -10.73
N ARG A 171 13.34 -14.54 -10.35
CA ARG A 171 13.08 -14.79 -8.93
C ARG A 171 14.09 -15.83 -8.43
N ASP A 172 14.97 -15.39 -7.53
CA ASP A 172 15.73 -16.35 -6.74
C ASP A 172 14.83 -16.97 -5.66
N GLU A 173 15.20 -18.20 -5.27
CA GLU A 173 14.61 -18.86 -4.13
C GLU A 173 14.91 -18.05 -2.87
N LEU A 174 13.86 -17.63 -2.17
CA LEU A 174 13.99 -16.92 -0.91
C LEU A 174 13.66 -17.91 0.21
N VAL A 175 14.69 -18.60 0.70
CA VAL A 175 14.55 -19.53 1.82
C VAL A 175 14.85 -18.78 3.10
N VAL A 176 13.79 -18.33 3.77
CA VAL A 176 13.92 -17.71 5.10
C VAL A 176 13.17 -18.54 6.15
N PRO A 177 13.72 -18.64 7.37
CA PRO A 177 13.00 -19.24 8.49
C PRO A 177 11.67 -18.51 8.77
N ALA A 178 10.64 -19.26 9.14
CA ALA A 178 9.28 -18.75 9.30
C ALA A 178 9.18 -17.65 10.39
N GLU A 179 10.09 -17.65 11.36
CA GLU A 179 10.22 -16.64 12.40
C GLU A 179 10.66 -15.25 11.90
N TYR A 180 11.19 -15.15 10.68
CA TYR A 180 11.52 -13.86 10.05
C TYR A 180 10.36 -13.30 9.22
N VAL A 181 9.24 -14.02 9.14
CA VAL A 181 8.01 -13.54 8.50
C VAL A 181 7.18 -12.79 9.52
N GLN A 182 6.79 -11.56 9.17
CA GLN A 182 6.06 -10.65 10.04
C GLN A 182 5.08 -9.79 9.25
N ILE A 183 4.43 -8.85 9.94
CA ILE A 183 3.63 -7.84 9.28
C ILE A 183 4.54 -6.85 8.56
N CYS A 184 4.25 -6.66 7.29
CA CYS A 184 4.84 -5.64 6.43
C CYS A 184 3.79 -4.59 6.05
N HIS A 185 4.22 -3.47 5.46
CA HIS A 185 3.33 -2.41 4.97
C HIS A 185 3.30 -2.35 3.44
N ALA A 186 2.11 -2.49 2.85
CA ALA A 186 1.92 -2.66 1.40
C ALA A 186 1.71 -1.35 0.61
N ASP A 187 1.72 -0.18 1.26
CA ASP A 187 1.47 1.10 0.57
C ASP A 187 2.12 2.33 1.22
N VAL A 188 3.39 2.26 1.62
CA VAL A 188 4.05 3.38 2.35
C VAL A 188 4.05 4.67 1.53
N VAL A 189 4.36 4.60 0.23
CA VAL A 189 4.34 5.77 -0.68
C VAL A 189 2.94 6.38 -0.80
N GLY A 190 1.88 5.59 -0.69
CA GLY A 190 0.51 6.08 -0.73
C GLY A 190 0.03 6.72 0.58
N THR A 191 0.64 6.37 1.71
CA THR A 191 0.14 6.66 3.06
C THR A 191 1.08 7.51 3.91
N LEU A 192 2.25 7.89 3.41
CA LEU A 192 3.23 8.70 4.15
C LEU A 192 3.32 10.13 3.58
N LEU A 193 2.78 11.09 4.33
CA LEU A 193 2.78 12.51 3.94
C LEU A 193 3.91 13.29 4.62
N TYR A 194 4.37 14.34 3.96
CA TYR A 194 5.42 15.22 4.44
C TYR A 194 4.93 16.67 4.56
N ASP A 195 5.43 17.38 5.57
CA ASP A 195 5.21 18.81 5.76
C ASP A 195 6.54 19.46 6.16
N GLY A 196 7.18 20.13 5.19
CA GLY A 196 8.49 20.75 5.37
C GLY A 196 9.56 19.78 5.89
N SER A 197 10.18 20.14 7.02
CA SER A 197 11.20 19.33 7.71
C SER A 197 10.66 18.61 8.94
N THR A 198 9.34 18.59 9.15
CA THR A 198 8.75 17.83 10.26
C THR A 198 8.80 16.33 9.98
N ALA A 199 8.76 15.51 11.03
CA ALA A 199 8.63 14.07 10.87
C ALA A 199 7.40 13.73 10.00
N PRO A 200 7.49 12.80 9.04
CA PRO A 200 6.37 12.44 8.18
C PRO A 200 5.20 11.87 8.99
N ILE A 201 4.00 11.95 8.41
CA ILE A 201 2.76 11.43 9.00
C ILE A 201 2.26 10.23 8.20
N LEU A 202 2.16 9.09 8.87
CA LEU A 202 1.53 7.87 8.36
C LEU A 202 0.02 7.95 8.56
N THR A 203 -0.74 7.93 7.48
CA THR A 203 -2.20 8.10 7.49
C THR A 203 -2.97 6.80 7.68
N ASP A 204 -2.39 5.67 7.28
CA ASP A 204 -2.95 4.34 7.47
C ASP A 204 -1.87 3.26 7.53
N ILE A 205 -2.22 2.06 8.04
CA ILE A 205 -1.36 0.87 8.00
C ILE A 205 -2.03 -0.17 7.10
N VAL A 206 -1.40 -0.47 5.95
CA VAL A 206 -1.88 -1.46 4.98
C VAL A 206 -1.11 -2.76 5.14
N PRO A 207 -1.69 -3.83 5.72
CA PRO A 207 -0.93 -5.02 6.08
C PRO A 207 -0.60 -5.94 4.89
N ALA A 208 0.62 -6.46 4.89
CA ALA A 208 1.02 -7.69 4.19
C ALA A 208 1.74 -8.63 5.18
N TRP A 209 2.01 -9.87 4.76
CA TRP A 209 2.64 -10.88 5.63
C TRP A 209 3.82 -11.54 4.95
N HIS A 210 5.02 -10.99 5.14
CA HIS A 210 6.22 -11.37 4.41
C HIS A 210 7.48 -11.26 5.27
N VAL A 211 8.60 -11.63 4.66
CA VAL A 211 9.94 -11.47 5.23
C VAL A 211 10.22 -10.00 5.51
N ARG A 212 10.86 -9.70 6.64
CA ARG A 212 11.43 -8.37 6.91
C ARG A 212 12.25 -7.88 5.71
N GLY A 213 12.08 -6.61 5.35
CA GLY A 213 12.69 -5.97 4.18
C GLY A 213 11.70 -5.73 3.04
N TRP A 214 10.59 -6.48 2.97
CA TRP A 214 9.64 -6.34 1.87
C TRP A 214 9.00 -4.95 1.81
N THR A 215 8.71 -4.34 2.96
CA THR A 215 8.15 -2.98 3.03
C THR A 215 9.09 -1.95 2.37
N ALA A 216 10.40 -2.09 2.58
CA ALA A 216 11.41 -1.24 1.97
C ALA A 216 11.55 -1.49 0.46
N ALA A 217 11.55 -2.76 0.03
CA ALA A 217 11.61 -3.13 -1.38
C ALA A 217 10.39 -2.61 -2.17
N LEU A 218 9.19 -2.75 -1.62
CA LEU A 218 7.99 -2.20 -2.24
C LEU A 218 8.02 -0.68 -2.30
N THR A 219 8.47 -0.02 -1.24
CA THR A 219 8.64 1.44 -1.22
C THR A 219 9.61 1.92 -2.31
N ALA A 220 10.68 1.17 -2.58
CA ALA A 220 11.62 1.48 -3.66
C ALA A 220 10.97 1.34 -5.05
N VAL A 221 10.24 0.25 -5.29
CA VAL A 221 9.49 0.02 -6.53
C VAL A 221 8.45 1.12 -6.78
N ASP A 222 7.71 1.51 -5.73
CA ASP A 222 6.70 2.57 -5.80
C ASP A 222 7.35 3.94 -6.07
N SER A 223 8.49 4.20 -5.45
CA SER A 223 9.25 5.44 -5.65
C SER A 223 9.74 5.57 -7.09
N LEU A 224 10.24 4.47 -7.68
CA LEU A 224 10.69 4.41 -9.08
C LEU A 224 9.54 4.55 -10.09
N SER A 225 8.39 3.95 -9.77
CA SER A 225 7.26 3.85 -10.70
C SER A 225 6.33 5.06 -10.65
N MET A 226 6.15 5.67 -9.48
CA MET A 226 5.11 6.69 -9.26
C MET A 226 5.65 8.04 -8.79
N MET A 227 6.82 8.07 -8.14
CA MET A 227 7.37 9.28 -7.52
C MET A 227 8.58 9.87 -8.25
N GLY A 228 8.97 9.28 -9.39
CA GLY A 228 10.04 9.81 -10.24
C GLY A 228 11.44 9.67 -9.65
N ALA A 229 11.66 8.69 -8.77
CA ALA A 229 13.00 8.41 -8.23
C ALA A 229 13.99 8.00 -9.33
N ASP A 230 15.25 8.38 -9.13
CA ASP A 230 16.35 8.13 -10.04
C ASP A 230 16.77 6.65 -10.08
N GLU A 231 17.54 6.28 -11.11
CA GLU A 231 17.95 4.88 -11.34
C GLU A 231 18.97 4.34 -10.34
N GLU A 232 19.71 5.21 -9.65
CA GLU A 232 20.68 4.82 -8.64
C GLU A 232 20.03 4.44 -7.29
N LEU A 233 18.72 4.65 -7.14
CA LEU A 233 17.98 4.37 -5.91
C LEU A 233 18.24 2.95 -5.40
N LEU A 234 18.13 1.94 -6.26
CA LEU A 234 18.27 0.54 -5.84
C LEU A 234 19.68 0.27 -5.29
N ARG A 235 20.71 0.82 -5.95
CA ARG A 235 22.11 0.67 -5.53
C ARG A 235 22.38 1.34 -4.18
N ARG A 236 21.68 2.44 -3.84
CA ARG A 236 21.81 3.07 -2.49
C ARG A 236 21.37 2.13 -1.37
N PHE A 237 20.46 1.21 -1.65
CA PHE A 237 19.86 0.29 -0.67
C PHE A 237 20.27 -1.19 -0.86
N ASP A 238 21.26 -1.47 -1.70
CA ASP A 238 21.78 -2.83 -1.95
C ASP A 238 22.38 -3.51 -0.70
N HIS A 239 22.65 -2.74 0.35
CA HIS A 239 23.07 -3.27 1.65
C HIS A 239 21.93 -3.94 2.44
N LEU A 240 20.68 -3.83 2.00
CA LEU A 240 19.54 -4.47 2.65
C LEU A 240 19.55 -5.99 2.39
N PRO A 241 19.27 -6.84 3.40
CA PRO A 241 19.19 -8.28 3.22
C PRO A 241 18.14 -8.67 2.18
N ASP A 242 18.48 -9.64 1.32
CA ASP A 242 17.59 -10.23 0.31
C ASP A 242 16.91 -9.22 -0.63
N PHE A 243 17.51 -8.03 -0.81
CA PHE A 243 16.84 -6.91 -1.46
C PHE A 243 16.45 -7.20 -2.91
N GLY A 244 17.34 -7.79 -3.71
CA GLY A 244 17.05 -8.19 -5.10
C GLY A 244 15.82 -9.12 -5.22
N PRO A 245 15.81 -10.29 -4.55
CA PRO A 245 14.66 -11.18 -4.52
C PRO A 245 13.35 -10.53 -4.03
N LEU A 246 13.43 -9.60 -3.07
CA LEU A 246 12.28 -8.85 -2.57
C LEU A 246 11.78 -7.80 -3.56
N LEU A 247 12.68 -7.13 -4.30
CA LEU A 247 12.34 -6.17 -5.35
C LEU A 247 11.57 -6.83 -6.50
N VAL A 248 11.99 -8.04 -6.92
CA VAL A 248 11.28 -8.82 -7.94
C VAL A 248 9.83 -9.06 -7.53
N ARG A 249 9.61 -9.53 -6.30
CA ARG A 249 8.27 -9.80 -5.76
C ARG A 249 7.43 -8.52 -5.64
N ALA A 250 8.03 -7.43 -5.14
CA ALA A 250 7.37 -6.13 -5.06
C ALA A 250 6.94 -5.56 -6.43
N ALA A 251 7.80 -5.67 -7.44
CA ALA A 251 7.49 -5.25 -8.80
C ALA A 251 6.39 -6.12 -9.42
N CYS A 252 6.45 -7.45 -9.26
CA CYS A 252 5.38 -8.35 -9.68
C CYS A 252 4.04 -8.01 -9.00
N TYR A 253 4.04 -7.73 -7.69
CA TYR A 253 2.84 -7.31 -6.96
C TYR A 253 2.17 -6.09 -7.62
N ARG A 254 2.94 -5.03 -7.90
CA ARG A 254 2.38 -3.82 -8.54
C ARG A 254 1.94 -4.04 -9.99
N LEU A 255 2.64 -4.88 -10.75
CA LEU A 255 2.23 -5.26 -12.12
C LEU A 255 0.94 -6.07 -12.11
N PHE A 256 0.77 -6.99 -11.17
CA PHE A 256 -0.47 -7.75 -10.99
C PHE A 256 -1.64 -6.84 -10.57
N VAL A 257 -1.43 -5.96 -9.59
CA VAL A 257 -2.43 -4.96 -9.20
C VAL A 257 -2.83 -4.12 -10.41
N HIS A 258 -1.86 -3.65 -11.20
CA HIS A 258 -2.16 -2.88 -12.41
C HIS A 258 -3.03 -3.66 -13.39
N ALA A 259 -2.70 -4.92 -13.65
CA ALA A 259 -3.41 -5.77 -14.58
C ALA A 259 -4.86 -6.04 -14.18
N VAL A 260 -5.15 -6.20 -12.88
CA VAL A 260 -6.47 -6.64 -12.39
C VAL A 260 -7.34 -5.51 -11.82
N HIS A 261 -6.74 -4.40 -11.37
CA HIS A 261 -7.51 -3.35 -10.69
C HIS A 261 -8.38 -2.57 -11.70
N PRO A 262 -9.71 -2.47 -11.49
CA PRO A 262 -10.62 -1.88 -12.46
C PRO A 262 -10.37 -0.39 -12.71
N GLU A 263 -9.80 0.32 -11.72
CA GLU A 263 -9.47 1.74 -11.83
C GLU A 263 -8.02 2.00 -12.29
N SER A 264 -7.26 0.97 -12.64
CA SER A 264 -5.92 1.14 -13.21
C SER A 264 -5.96 2.02 -14.46
N GLN A 265 -5.08 3.01 -14.53
CA GLN A 265 -5.00 3.94 -15.65
C GLN A 265 -3.87 3.52 -16.61
N PRO A 266 -4.07 3.54 -17.94
CA PRO A 266 -3.03 3.15 -18.91
C PRO A 266 -1.70 3.92 -18.77
N GLY A 267 -1.76 5.19 -18.34
CA GLY A 267 -0.56 6.00 -18.11
C GLY A 267 0.34 5.48 -16.98
N ALA A 268 -0.21 4.75 -16.01
CA ALA A 268 0.54 4.22 -14.86
C ALA A 268 1.52 3.12 -15.28
N TYR A 269 1.21 2.36 -16.33
CA TYR A 269 2.04 1.26 -16.80
C TYR A 269 3.46 1.71 -17.17
N ARG A 270 3.63 2.91 -17.74
CA ARG A 270 4.96 3.43 -18.12
C ARG A 270 5.93 3.48 -16.94
N GLY A 271 5.43 3.91 -15.78
CA GLY A 271 6.21 3.95 -14.55
C GLY A 271 6.55 2.55 -14.03
N LEU A 272 5.59 1.64 -14.08
CA LEU A 272 5.77 0.24 -13.68
C LEU A 272 6.77 -0.49 -14.58
N ALA A 273 6.67 -0.32 -15.90
CA ALA A 273 7.60 -0.88 -16.87
C ALA A 273 9.03 -0.35 -16.66
N ARG A 274 9.17 0.95 -16.35
CA ARG A 274 10.47 1.54 -15.98
C ARG A 274 11.02 0.89 -14.71
N ALA A 275 10.23 0.80 -13.65
CA ALA A 275 10.67 0.20 -12.40
C ALA A 275 11.05 -1.28 -12.59
N ALA A 276 10.26 -2.06 -13.32
CA ALA A 276 10.54 -3.45 -13.63
C ALA A 276 11.85 -3.61 -14.42
N SER A 277 12.12 -2.73 -15.38
CA SER A 277 13.38 -2.72 -16.13
C SER A 277 14.59 -2.46 -15.23
N LEU A 278 14.48 -1.49 -14.31
CA LEU A 278 15.54 -1.18 -13.34
C LEU A 278 15.76 -2.33 -12.35
N VAL A 279 14.69 -2.94 -11.85
CA VAL A 279 14.78 -4.13 -10.98
C VAL A 279 15.45 -5.28 -11.72
N ARG A 280 15.06 -5.55 -12.97
CA ARG A 280 15.69 -6.60 -13.80
C ARG A 280 17.18 -6.34 -14.03
N ALA A 281 17.56 -5.09 -14.30
CA ALA A 281 18.97 -4.72 -14.46
C ALA A 281 19.75 -4.89 -13.15
N PHE A 282 19.12 -4.57 -12.01
CA PHE A 282 19.72 -4.69 -10.69
C PHE A 282 19.97 -6.15 -10.28
N VAL A 283 19.03 -7.07 -10.54
CA VAL A 283 19.20 -8.49 -10.18
C VAL A 283 19.97 -9.32 -11.21
N GLY A 284 20.09 -8.82 -12.44
CA GLY A 284 20.77 -9.51 -13.54
C GLY A 284 22.24 -9.09 -13.74
N GLY A 285 22.72 -8.07 -13.03
CA GLY A 285 24.11 -7.60 -13.05
C GLY A 285 24.93 -8.23 -11.93
#